data_AF-A0A6C0DRB0-F1
#
_entry.id   AF-A0A6C0DRB0-F1
#
_cell.length_a   1.000
_cell.length_b   1.000
_cell.length_c   1.000
_cell.angle_alpha   90.00
_cell.angle_beta   90.00
_cell.angle_gamma   90.00
#
_symmetry.space_group_name_H-M   'P 1'
#
loop_
_entity.id
_entity.type
_entity.pdbx_description
1 polymer ?
#
loop_
_entity_poly.entity_id
_entity_poly.type
_entity_poly.pdbx_seq_one_letter_code
_entity_poly.pdbx_strand_id
1 'polypeptide(L)'
;MKFTKLLLCMVKPEPIIKNLNVPSCRNCIYYKPNVYDGDFTSSYTKCEKFGNKNIITGEIKYGFADLCRNDESKCGTNGKYFEEEPNINMKILKYKLISNIPYSLAFLFTSFFVYIVTHK
;
A
#
# COMPACT_ATOMS: atom_id res chain seq x y z
N MET A 1 25.86 -14.44 -48.65
CA MET A 1 25.08 -13.41 -47.93
C MET A 1 24.26 -14.08 -46.83
N LYS A 2 24.67 -13.99 -45.56
CA LYS A 2 24.04 -14.69 -44.42
C LYS A 2 23.94 -13.81 -43.15
N PHE A 3 23.95 -12.49 -43.29
CA PHE A 3 23.92 -11.56 -42.14
C PHE A 3 22.53 -11.21 -41.61
N THR A 4 21.45 -11.54 -42.33
CA THR A 4 20.07 -11.23 -41.91
C THR A 4 19.57 -12.06 -40.72
N LYS A 5 20.16 -13.23 -40.44
CA LYS A 5 19.75 -14.09 -39.31
C LYS A 5 20.21 -13.60 -37.94
N LEU A 6 21.23 -12.74 -37.86
CA LEU A 6 21.77 -12.26 -36.57
C LEU A 6 20.97 -11.12 -35.94
N LEU A 7 20.21 -10.35 -36.74
CA LEU A 7 19.47 -9.18 -36.25
C LEU A 7 18.16 -9.51 -35.52
N LEU A 8 17.61 -10.73 -35.70
CA LEU A 8 16.35 -11.11 -35.06
C LEU A 8 16.47 -11.42 -33.55
N CYS A 9 17.67 -11.67 -33.02
CA CYS A 9 17.85 -12.02 -31.60
C CYS A 9 17.89 -10.82 -30.65
N MET A 10 17.88 -9.58 -31.16
CA MET A 10 18.04 -8.36 -30.35
C MET A 10 16.72 -7.71 -29.94
N VAL A 11 15.57 -8.14 -30.49
CA VAL A 11 14.26 -7.62 -30.10
C VAL A 11 13.76 -8.40 -28.89
N LYS A 12 14.06 -7.91 -27.68
CA LYS A 12 13.39 -8.39 -26.48
C LYS A 12 11.89 -8.08 -26.62
N PRO A 13 10.99 -9.07 -26.48
CA PRO A 13 9.57 -8.78 -26.47
C PRO A 13 9.26 -7.84 -25.31
N GLU A 14 8.45 -6.82 -25.56
CA GLU A 14 7.98 -5.94 -24.50
C GLU A 14 7.18 -6.74 -23.48
N PRO A 15 7.36 -6.49 -22.17
CA PRO A 15 6.59 -7.19 -21.15
C PRO A 15 5.11 -6.83 -21.28
N ILE A 16 4.27 -7.85 -21.42
CA ILE A 16 2.82 -7.68 -21.46
C ILE A 16 2.32 -7.49 -20.02
N ILE A 17 1.95 -6.25 -19.67
CA ILE A 17 1.40 -5.92 -18.36
C ILE A 17 -0.12 -6.16 -18.38
N LYS A 18 -0.59 -7.11 -17.57
CA LYS A 18 -2.02 -7.34 -17.36
C LYS A 18 -2.64 -6.20 -16.55
N ASN A 19 -3.92 -5.93 -16.81
CA ASN A 19 -4.74 -4.98 -16.03
C ASN A 19 -4.21 -3.54 -16.01
N LEU A 20 -3.47 -3.12 -17.04
CA LEU A 20 -2.92 -1.75 -17.13
C LEU A 20 -4.01 -0.66 -17.04
N ASN A 21 -5.20 -0.95 -17.58
CA ASN A 21 -6.32 -0.01 -17.61
C ASN A 21 -7.20 -0.04 -16.35
N VAL A 22 -6.85 -0.87 -15.37
CA VAL A 22 -7.62 -1.02 -14.12
C VAL A 22 -7.03 -0.09 -13.06
N PRO A 23 -7.84 0.69 -12.34
CA PRO A 23 -7.33 1.60 -11.34
C PRO A 23 -6.68 0.85 -10.17
N SER A 24 -5.56 1.35 -9.67
CA SER A 24 -4.86 0.77 -8.51
C SER A 24 -5.63 1.04 -7.21
N CYS A 25 -5.74 0.04 -6.34
CA CYS A 25 -6.34 0.20 -5.02
C CYS A 25 -5.72 1.34 -4.21
N ARG A 26 -4.42 1.62 -4.35
CA ARG A 26 -3.73 2.67 -3.57
C ARG A 26 -4.31 4.08 -3.80
N ASN A 27 -4.94 4.28 -4.96
CA ASN A 27 -5.57 5.54 -5.34
C ASN A 27 -7.05 5.60 -4.91
N CYS A 28 -7.56 4.61 -4.18
CA CYS A 28 -8.94 4.55 -3.75
C CYS A 28 -9.12 5.24 -2.38
N ILE A 29 -10.26 5.90 -2.16
CA ILE A 29 -10.60 6.48 -0.85
C ILE A 29 -10.63 5.42 0.25
N TYR A 30 -11.12 4.21 -0.08
CA TYR A 30 -11.24 3.09 0.87
C TYR A 30 -9.91 2.35 1.13
N TYR A 31 -8.82 2.80 0.53
CA TYR A 31 -7.52 2.18 0.73
C TYR A 31 -6.94 2.54 2.09
N LYS A 32 -6.63 1.51 2.87
CA LYS A 32 -5.99 1.65 4.18
C LYS A 32 -4.61 0.99 4.18
N PRO A 33 -3.53 1.77 4.19
CA PRO A 33 -2.17 1.23 4.26
C PRO A 33 -1.87 0.63 5.63
N ASN A 34 -0.96 -0.34 5.68
CA ASN A 34 -0.46 -0.87 6.95
C ASN A 34 0.63 0.06 7.51
N VAL A 35 0.35 0.69 8.64
CA VAL A 35 1.23 1.68 9.28
C VAL A 35 2.55 1.06 9.77
N TYR A 36 2.57 -0.25 10.02
CA TYR A 36 3.74 -0.95 10.56
C TYR A 36 4.75 -1.40 9.51
N ASP A 37 4.35 -1.51 8.23
CA ASP A 37 5.24 -2.02 7.19
C ASP A 37 6.18 -0.94 6.62
N GLY A 38 5.96 0.33 6.95
CA GLY A 38 6.72 1.47 6.41
C GLY A 38 6.48 1.74 4.92
N ASP A 39 5.87 0.80 4.19
CA ASP A 39 5.45 0.95 2.79
C ASP A 39 3.95 1.19 2.64
N PHE A 40 3.60 2.29 1.97
CA PHE A 40 2.22 2.64 1.62
C PHE A 40 1.59 1.61 0.68
N THR A 41 2.40 0.84 -0.07
CA THR A 41 1.93 -0.12 -1.08
C THR A 41 2.07 -1.59 -0.67
N SER A 42 2.20 -1.88 0.63
CA SER A 42 2.44 -3.25 1.12
C SER A 42 1.30 -4.24 0.80
N SER A 43 1.62 -5.53 0.83
CA SER A 43 0.65 -6.61 0.62
C SER A 43 -0.42 -6.70 1.72
N TYR A 44 -0.17 -6.12 2.91
CA TYR A 44 -1.07 -6.18 4.06
C TYR A 44 -2.05 -4.99 4.13
N THR A 45 -2.24 -4.29 3.02
CA THR A 45 -3.19 -3.19 2.92
C THR A 45 -4.63 -3.66 2.94
N LYS A 46 -5.52 -2.86 3.51
CA LYS A 46 -6.94 -3.20 3.71
C LYS A 46 -7.85 -2.33 2.85
N CYS A 47 -9.06 -2.84 2.61
CA CYS A 47 -10.14 -2.10 1.97
C CYS A 47 -11.23 -1.78 3.00
N GLU A 48 -11.41 -0.50 3.32
CA GLU A 48 -12.39 -0.04 4.33
C GLU A 48 -13.85 -0.10 3.84
N LYS A 49 -14.07 -0.38 2.56
CA LYS A 49 -15.42 -0.59 2.01
C LYS A 49 -16.05 -1.90 2.51
N PHE A 50 -15.23 -2.93 2.74
CA PHE A 50 -15.68 -4.27 3.10
C PHE A 50 -15.09 -4.68 4.44
N GLY A 51 -15.94 -4.68 5.47
CA GLY A 51 -15.57 -5.13 6.80
C GLY A 51 -16.70 -5.89 7.47
N ASN A 52 -16.31 -6.76 8.40
CA ASN A 52 -17.24 -7.51 9.24
C ASN A 52 -17.14 -6.97 10.66
N LYS A 53 -18.27 -6.54 11.21
CA LYS A 53 -18.38 -6.14 12.62
C LYS A 53 -18.68 -7.38 13.46
N ASN A 54 -17.89 -7.58 14.50
CA ASN A 54 -18.21 -8.54 15.55
C ASN A 54 -19.42 -8.03 16.35
N ILE A 55 -20.49 -8.82 16.43
CA ILE A 55 -21.74 -8.43 17.08
C ILE A 55 -21.64 -8.32 18.61
N ILE A 56 -20.66 -9.01 19.23
CA ILE A 56 -20.45 -9.03 20.68
C ILE A 56 -19.50 -7.90 21.07
N THR A 57 -18.34 -7.79 20.41
CA THR A 57 -17.28 -6.84 20.81
C THR A 57 -17.39 -5.49 20.10
N GLY A 58 -18.15 -5.42 19.01
CA GLY A 58 -18.23 -4.24 18.16
C GLY A 58 -17.01 -4.02 17.25
N GLU A 59 -15.98 -4.87 17.34
CA GLU A 59 -14.76 -4.77 16.54
C GLU A 59 -15.04 -4.91 15.05
N ILE A 60 -14.50 -4.03 14.21
CA ILE A 60 -14.62 -4.11 12.75
C ILE A 60 -13.32 -4.63 12.14
N LYS A 61 -13.42 -5.75 11.42
CA LYS A 61 -12.30 -6.33 10.67
C LYS A 61 -12.51 -6.11 9.17
N TYR A 62 -11.64 -5.33 8.58
CA TYR A 62 -11.62 -5.08 7.14
C TYR A 62 -10.87 -6.18 6.39
N GLY A 63 -11.34 -6.50 5.19
CA GLY A 63 -10.65 -7.42 4.29
C GLY A 63 -9.39 -6.81 3.69
N PHE A 64 -8.45 -7.66 3.31
CA PHE A 64 -7.28 -7.23 2.54
C PHE A 64 -7.70 -6.74 1.14
N ALA A 65 -7.02 -5.72 0.63
CA ALA A 65 -7.40 -5.06 -0.60
C ALA A 65 -7.25 -5.97 -1.83
N ASP A 66 -6.24 -6.84 -1.83
CA ASP A 66 -6.01 -7.86 -2.85
C ASP A 66 -7.12 -8.93 -2.86
N LEU A 67 -7.51 -9.44 -1.68
CA LEU A 67 -8.61 -10.38 -1.55
C LEU A 67 -9.94 -9.77 -2.00
N CYS A 68 -10.15 -8.48 -1.76
CA CYS A 68 -11.33 -7.78 -2.27
C CYS A 68 -11.33 -7.62 -3.80
N ARG A 69 -10.15 -7.58 -4.44
CA ARG A 69 -10.01 -7.56 -5.91
C ARG A 69 -10.14 -8.93 -6.55
N ASN A 70 -9.83 -9.99 -5.82
CA ASN A 70 -9.99 -11.37 -6.29
C ASN A 70 -11.42 -11.91 -6.07
N ASP A 71 -12.31 -11.11 -5.49
CA ASP A 71 -13.69 -11.49 -5.15
C ASP A 71 -14.68 -10.60 -5.89
N GLU A 72 -15.37 -11.17 -6.87
CA GLU A 72 -16.36 -10.48 -7.71
C GLU A 72 -17.63 -10.05 -6.95
N SER A 73 -17.86 -10.60 -5.75
CA SER A 73 -18.90 -10.08 -4.84
C SER A 73 -18.49 -8.76 -4.14
N LYS A 74 -17.20 -8.42 -4.17
CA LYS A 74 -16.62 -7.20 -3.60
C LYS A 74 -16.13 -6.27 -4.71
N CYS A 75 -14.89 -5.78 -4.65
CA CYS A 75 -14.33 -4.91 -5.69
C CYS A 75 -14.20 -5.63 -7.03
N GLY A 76 -13.93 -6.95 -7.03
CA GLY A 76 -13.65 -7.70 -8.25
C GLY A 76 -12.42 -7.16 -8.99
N THR A 77 -12.06 -7.82 -10.09
CA THR A 77 -10.82 -7.48 -10.80
C THR A 77 -10.87 -6.05 -11.34
N ASN A 78 -12.03 -5.62 -11.85
CA ASN A 78 -12.24 -4.29 -12.44
C ASN A 78 -12.35 -3.16 -11.42
N GLY A 79 -12.46 -3.45 -10.12
CA GLY A 79 -12.61 -2.41 -9.10
C GLY A 79 -13.99 -1.76 -9.15
N LYS A 80 -15.05 -2.57 -9.17
CA LYS A 80 -16.46 -2.17 -9.22
C LYS A 80 -16.85 -1.04 -8.26
N TYR A 81 -16.22 -0.98 -7.09
CA TYR A 81 -16.46 0.03 -6.04
C TYR A 81 -15.27 0.99 -5.86
N PHE A 82 -14.45 1.17 -6.90
CA PHE A 82 -13.35 2.12 -6.89
C PHE A 82 -13.89 3.55 -6.90
N GLU A 83 -13.40 4.36 -5.96
CA GLU A 83 -13.66 5.79 -5.87
C GLU A 83 -12.32 6.49 -5.67
N GLU A 84 -12.00 7.43 -6.55
CA GLU A 84 -10.69 8.08 -6.59
C GLU A 84 -10.45 8.97 -5.37
N GLU A 85 -9.26 8.85 -4.77
CA GLU A 85 -8.80 9.68 -3.67
C GLU A 85 -8.40 11.07 -4.17
N PRO A 86 -9.16 12.14 -3.85
CA PRO A 86 -8.88 13.48 -4.37
C PRO A 86 -7.53 14.03 -3.88
N ASN A 87 -7.06 13.58 -2.71
CA ASN A 87 -5.84 14.10 -2.08
C ASN A 87 -4.81 13.01 -1.78
N ILE A 88 -4.49 12.19 -2.79
CA ILE A 88 -3.59 11.03 -2.64
C ILE A 88 -2.22 11.42 -2.06
N ASN A 89 -1.66 12.55 -2.49
CA ASN A 89 -0.38 13.06 -1.98
C ASN A 89 -0.44 13.35 -0.47
N MET A 90 -1.55 13.94 -0.01
CA MET A 90 -1.75 14.22 1.41
C MET A 90 -1.92 12.93 2.22
N LYS A 91 -2.61 11.92 1.67
CA LYS A 91 -2.77 10.61 2.29
C LYS A 91 -1.42 9.90 2.46
N ILE A 92 -0.59 9.92 1.43
CA ILE A 92 0.78 9.35 1.47
C ILE A 92 1.65 10.12 2.47
N LEU A 93 1.57 11.45 2.49
CA LEU A 93 2.34 12.27 3.44
C LEU A 93 1.95 11.95 4.89
N LYS A 94 0.64 11.90 5.19
CA LYS A 94 0.14 11.51 6.52
C LYS A 94 0.63 10.13 6.95
N TYR A 95 0.58 9.15 6.03
CA TYR A 95 1.10 7.81 6.29
C TYR A 95 2.58 7.84 6.69
N LYS A 96 3.42 8.51 5.89
CA LYS A 96 4.87 8.61 6.15
C LYS A 96 5.19 9.32 7.46
N LEU A 97 4.39 10.32 7.83
CA LEU A 97 4.54 10.98 9.13
C LEU A 97 4.26 9.99 10.26
N ILE A 98 3.09 9.33 10.22
CA ILE A 98 2.66 8.42 11.28
C ILE A 98 3.58 7.20 11.42
N SER A 99 3.99 6.58 10.31
CA SER A 99 4.85 5.39 10.34
C SER A 99 6.23 5.66 10.95
N ASN A 100 6.71 6.90 10.90
CA ASN A 100 8.01 7.29 11.43
C ASN A 100 7.97 7.85 12.87
N ILE A 101 6.79 8.15 13.42
CA ILE A 101 6.64 8.65 14.80
C ILE A 101 7.36 7.77 15.84
N PRO A 102 7.25 6.42 15.81
CA PRO A 102 7.90 5.58 16.83
C PRO A 102 9.42 5.72 16.84
N TYR A 103 10.04 5.81 15.65
CA TYR A 103 11.48 6.00 15.52
C TYR A 103 11.92 7.36 16.02
N SER A 104 11.18 8.42 15.66
CA SER A 104 11.43 9.77 16.15
C SER A 104 11.33 9.87 17.68
N LEU A 105 10.33 9.24 18.27
CA LEU A 105 10.18 9.20 19.74
C LEU A 105 11.34 8.43 20.39
N ALA A 106 11.71 7.26 19.86
CA ALA A 106 12.84 6.49 20.38
C ALA A 106 14.16 7.29 20.32
N PHE A 107 14.38 8.05 19.26
CA PHE A 107 15.55 8.92 19.14
C PHE A 107 15.57 10.04 20.19
N LEU A 108 14.43 10.68 20.45
CA LEU A 108 14.33 11.70 21.50
C LEU A 108 14.54 11.11 22.90
N PHE A 109 13.98 9.93 23.19
CA PHE A 109 14.20 9.26 24.47
C PHE A 109 15.66 8.85 24.69
N THR A 110 16.31 8.30 23.68
CA THR A 110 17.72 7.88 23.76
C THR A 110 18.66 9.07 23.92
N SER A 111 18.46 10.14 23.15
CA SER A 111 19.26 11.37 23.28
C SER A 111 19.08 12.04 24.65
N PHE A 112 17.84 12.10 25.17
CA PHE A 112 17.56 12.60 26.51
C PHE A 112 18.24 11.77 27.61
N PHE A 113 18.20 10.44 27.47
CA PHE A 113 18.87 9.54 28.42
C PHE A 113 20.39 9.72 28.43
N VAL A 114 21.01 9.83 27.24
CA VAL A 114 22.46 10.11 27.12
C VAL A 114 22.80 11.43 27.79
N TYR A 115 22.02 12.49 27.53
CA TYR A 115 22.22 13.80 28.15
C TYR A 115 22.19 13.73 29.69
N ILE A 116 21.22 13.01 30.27
CA ILE A 116 21.14 12.81 31.72
C ILE A 116 22.37 12.09 32.27
N VAL A 117 22.88 11.08 31.57
CA VAL A 117 24.04 10.30 32.03
C VAL A 117 25.35 11.10 31.91
N THR A 118 25.51 11.93 30.87
CA THR A 118 26.74 12.70 30.65
C THR A 118 26.83 13.99 31.47
N HIS A 119 25.70 14.54 31.90
CA HIS A 119 25.62 15.77 32.71
C HIS A 119 25.18 15.52 34.16
N LYS A 120 25.29 14.28 34.62
CA LYS A 120 25.29 13.92 36.05
C LYS A 120 26.71 13.94 36.59
#